data_AF-A0A4Q3YJP1-F1
#
_entry.id   AF-A0A4Q3YJP1-F1
#
_cell.length_a   1.000
_cell.length_b   1.000
_cell.length_c   1.000
_cell.angle_alpha   90.00
_cell.angle_beta   90.00
_cell.angle_gamma   90.00
#
_symmetry.space_group_name_H-M   'P 1'
#
loop_
_entity.id
_entity.type
_entity.pdbx_description
1 polymer ?
#
loop_
_entity_poly.entity_id
_entity_poly.type
_entity_poly.pdbx_seq_one_letter_code
_entity_poly.pdbx_strand_id
1 'polypeptide(L)'
;MDELLQKAIQRRDQLRAELEAVERFVASYLPLQARAEITPEQYPLGYDVPAPRSKAQQAAAVRAALDDAVRMMREEGKPLTRGHLVKRLEAAGHALEGGDKSKVLGTNMWRSGRFINIKGKGYWPKGTPVPQAYAGLPRTETSIR
;
A
#
# COMPACT_ATOMS: atom_id res chain seq x y z
N MET A 1 71.65 30.45 12.73
CA MET A 1 70.36 30.37 13.44
C MET A 1 69.31 30.63 12.37
N ASP A 2 68.48 29.65 11.97
CA ASP A 2 67.09 29.89 11.50
C ASP A 2 66.48 28.79 10.63
N GLU A 3 67.23 27.84 10.03
CA GLU A 3 66.56 26.84 9.17
C GLU A 3 65.67 25.86 9.97
N LEU A 4 66.15 25.41 11.13
CA LEU A 4 65.37 24.55 12.04
C LEU A 4 64.17 25.30 12.65
N LEU A 5 64.35 26.58 12.96
CA LEU A 5 63.27 27.42 13.51
C LEU A 5 62.21 27.69 12.44
N GLN A 6 62.62 27.98 11.20
CA GLN A 6 61.73 28.14 10.06
C GLN A 6 60.95 26.86 9.76
N LYS A 7 61.59 25.68 9.75
CA LYS A 7 60.90 24.38 9.60
C LYS A 7 59.91 24.13 10.74
N ALA A 8 60.26 24.46 11.98
CA ALA A 8 59.35 24.32 13.12
C ALA A 8 58.13 25.26 13.02
N ILE A 9 58.33 26.51 12.59
CA ILE A 9 57.25 27.48 12.36
C ILE A 9 56.35 27.01 11.22
N GLN A 10 56.93 26.60 10.09
CA GLN A 10 56.19 26.09 8.94
C GLN A 10 55.36 24.84 9.32
N ARG A 11 55.94 23.94 10.11
CA ARG A 11 55.22 22.75 10.60
C ARG A 11 54.09 23.12 11.54
N ARG A 12 54.28 24.09 12.44
CA ARG A 12 53.23 24.61 13.32
C ARG A 12 52.08 25.20 12.51
N ASP A 13 52.38 26.00 11.50
CA ASP A 13 51.35 26.68 10.70
C ASP A 13 50.57 25.68 9.83
N GLN A 14 51.25 24.66 9.29
CA GLN A 14 50.59 23.54 8.62
C GLN A 14 49.63 22.79 9.56
N LEU A 15 50.08 22.46 10.77
CA LEU A 15 49.24 21.77 11.76
C LEU A 15 48.04 22.62 12.18
N ARG A 16 48.19 23.94 12.26
CA ARG A 16 47.06 24.86 12.54
C ARG A 16 46.05 24.86 11.41
N ALA A 17 46.50 24.88 10.16
CA ALA A 17 45.60 24.82 9.01
C ALA A 17 44.85 23.49 8.92
N GLU A 18 45.52 22.38 9.23
CA GLU A 18 44.90 21.05 9.32
C GLU A 18 43.87 20.99 10.46
N LEU A 19 44.20 21.53 11.63
CA LEU A 19 43.28 21.58 12.77
C LEU A 19 42.02 22.40 12.42
N GLU A 20 42.18 23.57 11.81
CA GLU A 20 41.06 24.42 11.39
C GLU A 20 40.17 23.73 10.35
N ALA A 21 40.76 22.93 9.45
CA ALA A 21 39.99 22.15 8.47
C ALA A 21 39.15 21.06 9.16
N VAL A 22 39.73 20.36 10.14
CA VAL A 22 39.01 19.35 10.94
C VAL A 22 37.92 19.99 11.79
N GLU A 23 38.20 21.13 12.44
CA GLU A 23 37.21 21.87 13.23
C GLU A 23 36.04 22.34 12.37
N ARG A 24 36.28 22.85 11.16
CA ARG A 24 35.23 23.20 10.20
C ARG A 24 34.41 21.99 9.76
N PHE A 25 35.06 20.84 9.56
CA PHE A 25 34.36 19.60 9.25
C PHE A 25 33.46 19.17 10.42
N VAL A 26 33.98 19.13 11.64
CA VAL A 26 33.21 18.78 12.84
C VAL A 26 32.05 19.75 13.07
N ALA A 27 32.27 21.06 12.92
CA ALA A 27 31.23 22.08 13.06
C ALA A 27 30.13 21.97 12.00
N SER A 28 30.44 21.51 10.78
CA SER A 28 29.43 21.27 9.75
C SER A 28 28.73 19.92 9.91
N TYR A 29 29.39 18.92 10.48
CA TYR A 29 28.87 17.56 10.62
C TYR A 29 28.02 17.36 11.88
N LEU A 30 28.36 17.99 13.01
CA LEU A 30 27.61 17.86 14.27
C LEU A 30 26.13 18.30 14.16
N PRO A 31 25.78 19.42 13.50
CA PRO A 31 24.38 19.79 13.28
C PRO A 31 23.62 18.78 12.42
N LEU A 32 24.31 18.09 11.49
CA LEU A 32 23.71 17.06 10.64
C LEU A 32 23.47 15.76 11.43
N GLN A 33 24.38 15.38 12.33
CA GLN A 33 24.15 14.28 13.27
C GLN A 33 23.05 14.59 14.29
N ALA A 34 23.02 15.80 14.85
CA ALA A 34 21.94 16.23 15.73
C ALA A 34 20.58 16.23 15.02
N ARG A 35 20.56 16.44 13.69
CA ARG A 35 19.37 16.31 12.84
C ARG A 35 19.02 14.86 12.49
N ALA A 36 19.98 13.93 12.61
CA ALA A 36 19.78 12.49 12.44
C ALA A 36 19.31 11.82 13.76
N GLU A 37 19.57 12.43 14.91
CA GLU A 37 18.99 12.07 16.22
C GLU A 37 17.64 12.77 16.49
N ILE A 38 16.95 13.23 15.44
CA ILE A 38 15.55 13.63 15.58
C ILE A 38 14.72 12.36 15.74
N THR A 39 14.28 12.15 16.97
CA THR A 39 13.21 11.22 17.32
C THR A 39 12.00 11.48 16.40
N PRO A 40 11.31 10.44 15.89
CA PRO A 40 10.20 10.59 14.95
C PRO A 40 9.06 11.50 15.44
N GLU A 41 9.01 11.86 16.72
CA GLU A 41 7.95 12.68 17.33
C GLU A 41 7.82 14.13 16.82
N GLN A 42 8.80 14.71 16.10
CA GLN A 42 8.79 16.16 15.78
C GLN A 42 8.41 16.54 14.34
N TYR A 43 7.98 15.59 13.51
CA TYR A 43 7.31 15.95 12.27
C TYR A 43 5.79 15.98 12.47
N PRO A 44 5.11 17.14 12.37
CA PRO A 44 3.71 17.16 11.97
C PRO A 44 3.65 16.91 10.46
N LEU A 45 4.21 15.80 10.00
CA LEU A 45 3.76 15.19 8.75
C LEU A 45 2.44 14.55 9.13
N GLY A 46 1.37 15.36 9.11
CA GLY A 46 -0.01 14.92 9.25
C GLY A 46 -0.46 14.07 8.07
N TYR A 47 0.34 13.09 7.67
CA TYR A 47 -0.18 11.93 6.99
C TYR A 47 -0.87 11.12 8.08
N ASP A 48 -2.19 11.22 8.09
CA ASP A 48 -3.06 10.24 8.73
C ASP A 48 -2.80 8.91 8.03
N VAL A 49 -1.72 8.21 8.41
CA VAL A 49 -1.42 6.87 7.92
C VAL A 49 -2.36 5.98 8.73
N PRO A 50 -3.41 5.41 8.10
CA PRO A 50 -4.34 4.58 8.84
C PRO A 50 -3.55 3.43 9.46
N ALA A 51 -3.73 3.21 10.76
CA ALA A 51 -3.07 2.11 11.43
C ALA A 51 -3.30 0.81 10.64
N PRO A 52 -2.25 0.00 10.40
CA PRO A 52 -2.39 -1.21 9.61
C PRO A 52 -3.44 -2.11 10.26
N ARG A 53 -4.43 -2.53 9.47
CA ARG A 53 -5.50 -3.40 9.95
C ARG A 53 -4.92 -4.72 10.45
N SER A 54 -5.41 -5.20 11.60
CA SER A 54 -5.08 -6.55 12.05
C SER A 54 -5.58 -7.59 11.05
N LYS A 55 -4.98 -8.78 11.02
CA LYS A 55 -5.43 -9.88 10.13
C LYS A 55 -6.92 -10.18 10.29
N ALA A 56 -7.45 -10.09 11.51
CA ALA A 56 -8.86 -10.29 11.81
C ALA A 56 -9.74 -9.18 11.21
N GLN A 57 -9.31 -7.91 11.34
CA GLN A 57 -10.00 -6.78 10.72
C GLN A 57 -9.98 -6.84 9.20
N GLN A 58 -8.86 -7.25 8.60
CA GLN A 58 -8.75 -7.43 7.15
C GLN A 58 -9.69 -8.54 6.66
N ALA A 59 -9.74 -9.68 7.35
CA ALA A 59 -10.66 -10.77 7.01
C ALA A 59 -12.14 -10.34 7.15
N ALA A 60 -12.48 -9.56 8.18
CA ALA A 60 -13.82 -9.02 8.36
C ALA A 60 -14.20 -8.04 7.25
N ALA A 61 -13.30 -7.13 6.87
CA ALA A 61 -13.52 -6.20 5.77
C ALA A 61 -13.71 -6.92 4.42
N VAL A 62 -12.90 -7.94 4.14
CA VAL A 62 -13.07 -8.77 2.94
C VAL A 62 -14.43 -9.46 2.95
N ARG A 63 -14.86 -10.01 4.09
CA ARG A 63 -16.19 -10.65 4.21
C ARG A 63 -17.31 -9.66 3.93
N ALA A 64 -17.27 -8.48 4.55
CA ALA A 64 -18.26 -7.42 4.33
C ALA A 64 -18.33 -7.00 2.86
N ALA A 65 -17.18 -6.82 2.20
CA ALA A 65 -17.14 -6.50 0.77
C ALA A 65 -17.77 -7.60 -0.11
N LEU A 66 -17.57 -8.88 0.23
CA LEU A 66 -18.19 -9.99 -0.50
C LEU A 66 -19.70 -10.07 -0.25
N ASP A 67 -20.16 -9.76 0.95
CA ASP A 67 -21.59 -9.70 1.28
C ASP A 67 -22.29 -8.57 0.51
N ASP A 68 -21.67 -7.40 0.44
CA ASP A 68 -22.16 -6.28 -0.38
C ASP A 68 -22.13 -6.59 -1.87
N ALA A 69 -21.10 -7.30 -2.36
CA ALA A 69 -21.07 -7.74 -3.75
C ALA A 69 -22.27 -8.65 -4.09
N VAL A 70 -22.63 -9.58 -3.19
CA VAL A 70 -23.82 -10.44 -3.35
C VAL A 70 -25.09 -9.59 -3.36
N ARG A 71 -25.20 -8.62 -2.44
CA ARG A 71 -26.34 -7.72 -2.35
C ARG A 71 -26.50 -6.90 -3.64
N MET A 72 -25.44 -6.28 -4.13
CA MET A 72 -25.44 -5.50 -5.38
C MET A 72 -25.88 -6.32 -6.59
N MET A 73 -25.38 -7.55 -6.74
CA MET A 73 -25.81 -8.44 -7.83
C MET A 73 -27.31 -8.74 -7.78
N ARG A 74 -27.85 -8.97 -6.57
CA ARG A 74 -29.28 -9.25 -6.36
C ARG A 74 -30.14 -8.02 -6.63
N GLU A 75 -29.74 -6.86 -6.12
CA GLU A 75 -30.43 -5.58 -6.34
C GLU A 75 -30.46 -5.20 -7.83
N GLU A 76 -29.34 -5.39 -8.55
CA GLU A 76 -29.28 -5.09 -10.00
C GLU A 76 -29.95 -6.19 -10.86
N GLY A 77 -30.24 -7.36 -10.29
CA GLY A 77 -30.85 -8.48 -11.00
C GLY A 77 -30.00 -9.01 -12.17
N LYS A 78 -28.69 -8.79 -12.17
CA LYS A 78 -27.78 -9.21 -13.25
C LYS A 78 -26.37 -9.56 -12.76
N PRO A 79 -25.65 -10.45 -13.46
CA PRO A 79 -24.24 -10.72 -13.20
C PRO A 79 -23.39 -9.47 -13.40
N LEU A 80 -22.38 -9.30 -12.53
CA LEU A 80 -21.51 -8.13 -12.56
C LEU A 80 -20.05 -8.51 -12.85
N THR A 81 -19.38 -7.71 -13.68
CA THR A 81 -17.95 -7.90 -13.97
C THR A 81 -17.09 -7.46 -12.79
N ARG A 82 -15.83 -7.93 -12.71
CA ARG A 82 -14.92 -7.53 -11.62
C ARG A 82 -14.74 -6.00 -11.56
N GLY A 83 -14.54 -5.36 -12.71
CA GLY A 83 -14.37 -3.90 -12.77
C GLY A 83 -15.61 -3.13 -12.29
N HIS A 84 -16.81 -3.63 -12.59
CA HIS A 84 -18.06 -3.03 -12.09
C HIS A 84 -18.17 -3.21 -10.57
N LEU A 85 -17.88 -4.40 -10.06
CA LEU A 85 -17.90 -4.67 -8.62
C LEU A 85 -16.89 -3.82 -7.86
N VAL A 86 -15.65 -3.69 -8.37
CA VAL A 86 -14.63 -2.81 -7.76
C VAL A 86 -15.16 -1.39 -7.62
N LYS A 87 -15.65 -0.80 -8.72
CA LYS A 87 -16.19 0.58 -8.71
C LYS A 87 -17.33 0.74 -7.70
N ARG A 88 -18.25 -0.23 -7.65
CA ARG A 88 -19.40 -0.20 -6.74
C ARG A 88 -18.99 -0.35 -5.27
N LEU A 89 -18.07 -1.27 -4.99
CA LEU A 89 -17.56 -1.50 -3.64
C LEU A 89 -16.80 -0.29 -3.10
N GLU A 90 -15.97 0.34 -3.95
CA GLU A 90 -15.28 1.59 -3.59
C GLU A 90 -16.26 2.73 -3.33
N ALA A 91 -17.27 2.89 -4.19
CA ALA A 91 -18.34 3.87 -3.98
C ALA A 91 -19.15 3.62 -2.70
N ALA A 92 -19.22 2.36 -2.24
CA ALA A 92 -19.84 1.97 -0.98
C ALA A 92 -18.90 2.07 0.23
N GLY A 93 -17.66 2.56 0.04
CA GLY A 93 -16.70 2.79 1.13
C GLY A 93 -15.76 1.62 1.42
N HIS A 94 -15.77 0.54 0.61
CA HIS A 94 -14.84 -0.58 0.80
C HIS A 94 -13.46 -0.24 0.23
N ALA A 95 -12.48 -0.10 1.12
CA ALA A 95 -11.08 0.06 0.74
C ALA A 95 -10.47 -1.29 0.33
N LEU A 96 -10.45 -1.56 -0.99
CA LEU A 96 -9.73 -2.69 -1.59
C LEU A 96 -8.23 -2.36 -1.68
N GLU A 97 -7.44 -3.00 -0.83
CA GLU A 97 -5.99 -2.83 -0.76
C GLU A 97 -5.28 -3.62 -1.88
N GLY A 98 -4.26 -3.01 -2.49
CA GLY A 98 -3.41 -3.65 -3.50
C GLY A 98 -3.35 -2.88 -4.83
N GLY A 99 -2.28 -3.08 -5.59
CA GLY A 99 -2.05 -2.37 -6.85
C GLY A 99 -3.08 -2.70 -7.94
N ASP A 100 -3.52 -3.96 -8.04
CA ASP A 100 -4.60 -4.38 -8.92
C ASP A 100 -5.81 -4.86 -8.11
N LYS A 101 -6.74 -3.93 -7.87
CA LYS A 101 -7.96 -4.17 -7.09
C LYS A 101 -8.88 -5.21 -7.74
N SER A 102 -8.90 -5.28 -9.07
CA SER A 102 -9.70 -6.26 -9.82
C SER A 102 -9.19 -7.68 -9.57
N LYS A 103 -7.87 -7.86 -9.59
CA LYS A 103 -7.20 -9.13 -9.27
C LYS A 103 -7.38 -9.52 -7.80
N VAL A 104 -7.24 -8.56 -6.88
CA VAL A 104 -7.44 -8.80 -5.43
C VAL A 104 -8.87 -9.25 -5.16
N LEU A 105 -9.87 -8.54 -5.70
CA LEU A 105 -11.27 -8.91 -5.55
C LEU A 105 -11.54 -10.29 -6.15
N GLY A 106 -11.05 -10.56 -7.37
CA GLY A 106 -11.19 -11.87 -8.01
C GLY A 106 -10.63 -13.01 -7.18
N THR A 107 -9.46 -12.80 -6.55
CA THR A 107 -8.83 -13.79 -5.65
C THR A 107 -9.68 -14.03 -4.41
N ASN A 108 -10.21 -12.98 -3.78
CA ASN A 108 -11.09 -13.10 -2.61
C ASN A 108 -12.41 -13.81 -2.95
N MET A 109 -13.01 -13.49 -4.10
CA MET A 109 -14.21 -14.18 -4.59
C MET A 109 -13.96 -15.66 -4.83
N TRP A 110 -12.82 -16.02 -5.45
CA TRP A 110 -12.44 -17.42 -5.66
C TRP A 110 -12.25 -18.17 -4.34
N ARG A 111 -11.43 -17.63 -3.43
CA ARG A 111 -11.17 -18.22 -2.11
C ARG A 111 -12.44 -18.43 -1.30
N SER A 112 -13.44 -17.57 -1.48
CA SER A 112 -14.72 -17.71 -0.78
C SER A 112 -15.57 -18.89 -1.26
N GLY A 113 -15.41 -19.33 -2.51
CA GLY A 113 -16.28 -20.34 -3.12
C GLY A 113 -17.74 -19.93 -3.32
N ARG A 114 -18.09 -18.65 -3.05
CA ARG A 114 -19.47 -18.14 -3.04
C ARG A 114 -19.97 -17.66 -4.41
N PHE A 115 -19.12 -17.65 -5.43
CA PHE A 115 -19.44 -17.04 -6.72
C PHE A 115 -19.18 -17.99 -7.89
N ILE A 116 -20.05 -17.91 -8.89
CA ILE A 116 -19.91 -18.55 -10.19
C ILE A 116 -19.64 -17.48 -11.26
N ASN A 117 -18.84 -17.81 -12.27
CA ASN A 117 -18.68 -16.97 -13.45
C ASN A 117 -19.66 -17.42 -14.53
N ILE A 118 -20.45 -16.49 -15.05
CA ILE A 118 -21.30 -16.66 -16.22
C ILE A 118 -20.54 -16.10 -17.42
N LYS A 119 -20.24 -16.97 -18.38
CA LYS A 119 -19.36 -16.68 -19.52
C LYS A 119 -19.83 -15.42 -20.26
N GLY A 120 -18.94 -14.43 -20.36
CA GLY A 120 -19.20 -13.17 -21.06
C GLY A 120 -20.14 -12.19 -20.34
N LYS A 121 -20.62 -12.49 -19.13
CA LYS A 121 -21.53 -11.62 -18.36
C LYS A 121 -20.96 -11.17 -17.02
N GLY A 122 -20.18 -12.01 -16.34
CA GLY A 122 -19.55 -11.66 -15.06
C GLY A 122 -19.86 -12.68 -13.98
N TYR A 123 -19.89 -12.24 -12.73
CA TYR A 123 -20.06 -13.10 -11.55
C TYR A 123 -21.49 -13.04 -11.02
N TRP A 124 -21.92 -14.17 -10.46
CA TRP A 124 -23.21 -14.32 -9.79
C TRP A 124 -23.06 -15.15 -8.50
N PRO A 125 -23.88 -14.92 -7.46
CA PRO A 125 -23.79 -15.70 -6.23
C PRO A 125 -24.19 -17.17 -6.47
N LYS A 126 -23.36 -18.10 -5.98
CA LYS A 126 -23.61 -19.54 -6.01
C LYS A 126 -24.84 -19.85 -5.14
N GLY A 127 -25.69 -20.78 -5.61
CA GLY A 127 -26.91 -21.17 -4.90
C GLY A 127 -28.06 -20.15 -4.98
N THR A 128 -27.88 -19.02 -5.67
CA THR A 128 -28.99 -18.09 -5.97
C THR A 128 -29.51 -18.35 -7.38
N PRO A 129 -30.84 -18.39 -7.60
CA PRO A 129 -31.41 -18.51 -8.94
C PRO A 129 -30.80 -17.47 -9.89
N VAL A 130 -30.30 -17.95 -11.04
CA VAL A 130 -29.76 -17.08 -12.07
C VAL A 130 -30.93 -16.43 -12.80
N PRO A 131 -30.92 -15.11 -13.06
CA PRO A 131 -31.98 -14.45 -13.81
C PRO A 131 -32.20 -15.13 -15.17
N GLN A 132 -33.46 -15.24 -15.60
CA GLN A 132 -33.86 -16.01 -16.79
C GLN A 132 -33.05 -15.64 -18.05
N ALA A 133 -32.70 -14.36 -18.20
CA ALA A 133 -31.89 -13.84 -19.30
C ALA A 133 -30.48 -14.50 -19.43
N TYR A 134 -30.00 -15.18 -18.39
CA TYR A 134 -28.67 -15.79 -18.34
C TYR A 134 -28.69 -17.29 -18.07
N ALA A 135 -29.88 -17.91 -17.95
CA ALA A 135 -30.02 -19.29 -17.50
C ALA A 135 -29.29 -20.31 -18.39
N GLY A 136 -29.30 -20.11 -19.72
CA GLY A 136 -28.67 -20.99 -20.70
C GLY A 136 -27.18 -20.73 -20.97
N LEU A 137 -26.55 -19.79 -20.27
CA LEU A 137 -25.14 -19.47 -20.51
C LEU A 137 -24.20 -20.42 -19.76
N PRO A 138 -23.03 -20.77 -20.33
CA PRO A 138 -22.03 -21.59 -19.65
C PRO A 138 -21.56 -20.97 -18.34
N ARG A 139 -21.39 -21.81 -17.32
CA ARG A 139 -20.99 -21.41 -15.97
C ARG A 139 -19.71 -22.12 -15.59
N THR A 140 -18.77 -21.39 -15.03
CA THR A 140 -17.54 -21.96 -14.46
C THR A 140 -17.39 -21.51 -13.02
N GLU A 141 -16.56 -22.22 -12.27
CA GLU A 141 -16.08 -21.69 -11.00
C GLU A 141 -15.29 -20.39 -11.24
N THR A 142 -15.20 -19.56 -10.20
CA THR A 142 -14.46 -18.31 -10.25
C THR A 142 -13.00 -18.62 -10.57
N SER A 143 -12.47 -18.15 -11.71
CA SER A 143 -11.05 -18.35 -12.06
C SER A 143 -10.23 -17.12 -11.68
N ILE A 144 -8.97 -17.31 -11.29
CA ILE A 144 -8.05 -16.24 -10.82
C ILE A 144 -7.46 -15.39 -11.97
N ARG A 145 -7.65 -15.80 -13.24
CA ARG A 145 -7.04 -15.12 -14.39
C ARG A 145 -7.31 -13.62 -14.43
#